data_AF-X1SR01-F1
#
_entry.id   AF-X1SR01-F1
#
_cell.length_a   1.000
_cell.length_b   1.000
_cell.length_c   1.000
_cell.angle_alpha   90.00
_cell.angle_beta   90.00
_cell.angle_gamma   90.00
#
_symmetry.space_group_name_H-M   'P 1'
#
loop_
_entity.id
_entity.type
_entity.pdbx_description
1 polymer ?
#
loop_
_entity_poly.entity_id
_entity_poly.type
_entity_poly.pdbx_seq_one_letter_code
_entity_poly.pdbx_strand_id
1 'polypeptide(L)' 'MTELNLRRPAVAGSFYDGDSKSLNIQIKNCFLNKIGPGEVPLVNPKKQNNIIGLISPHAGYMYSGPVAAHGFYKIALD' A
#
# COMPACT_ATOMS: atom_id res chain seq x y z
N MET A 1 21.20 -13.87 -23.21
CA MET A 1 20.40 -13.53 -22.02
C MET A 1 20.21 -12.02 -22.03
N THR A 2 18.99 -11.55 -22.28
CA THR A 2 18.64 -10.14 -22.15
C THR A 2 18.72 -9.77 -20.68
N GLU A 3 19.62 -8.87 -20.29
CA GLU A 3 19.59 -8.29 -18.95
C GLU A 3 18.23 -7.61 -18.75
N LEU A 4 17.51 -8.02 -17.72
CA LEU A 4 16.31 -7.31 -17.29
C LEU A 4 16.76 -5.93 -16.79
N ASN A 5 16.43 -4.88 -17.53
CA ASN A 5 16.60 -3.49 -17.10
C ASN A 5 15.72 -3.24 -15.85
N LEU A 6 16.30 -3.42 -14.67
CA LEU A 6 15.61 -3.26 -13.39
C LEU A 6 15.64 -1.80 -12.96
N ARG A 7 14.47 -1.14 -12.94
CA ARG A 7 14.31 0.18 -12.33
C ARG A 7 14.37 0.05 -10.81
N ARG A 8 15.41 0.60 -10.19
CA ARG A 8 15.51 0.68 -8.72
C ARG A 8 14.49 1.68 -8.14
N PRO A 9 13.97 1.43 -6.93
CA PRO A 9 13.03 2.35 -6.28
C PRO A 9 13.72 3.65 -5.87
N ALA A 10 13.55 4.70 -6.67
CA ALA A 10 14.28 5.96 -6.53
C ALA A 10 13.97 6.76 -5.24
N VAL A 11 12.87 6.45 -4.54
CA VAL A 11 12.40 7.17 -3.33
C VAL A 11 12.30 6.28 -2.10
N ALA A 12 12.81 5.04 -2.18
CA ALA A 12 12.92 4.16 -1.02
C ALA A 12 13.91 4.75 -0.02
N GLY A 13 13.53 4.78 1.26
CA GLY A 13 14.29 5.43 2.32
C GLY A 13 14.01 6.93 2.48
N SER A 14 13.17 7.54 1.64
CA SER A 14 12.75 8.94 1.78
C SER A 14 11.23 9.10 1.84
N PHE A 15 10.48 8.55 0.88
CA PHE A 15 9.01 8.63 0.87
C PHE A 15 8.33 7.51 1.67
N TYR A 16 9.00 6.37 1.75
CA TYR A 16 8.61 5.18 2.50
C TYR A 16 9.87 4.44 2.92
N ASP A 17 9.75 3.49 3.84
CA ASP A 17 10.90 2.79 4.40
C ASP A 17 11.71 2.03 3.35
N GLY A 18 13.04 2.12 3.42
CA GLY A 18 13.95 1.60 2.40
C GLY A 18 14.18 0.09 2.41
N ASP A 19 13.78 -0.58 3.48
CA ASP A 19 13.93 -2.03 3.64
C ASP A 19 12.56 -2.72 3.78
N SER A 20 12.50 -3.98 3.35
CA SER A 20 11.26 -4.75 3.31
C SER A 20 10.59 -4.91 4.68
N LYS A 21 11.39 -5.11 5.75
CA LYS A 21 10.84 -5.40 7.08
C LYS A 21 10.16 -4.16 7.66
N SER A 22 10.86 -3.02 7.63
CA SER A 22 10.32 -1.74 8.10
C SER A 22 9.13 -1.30 7.24
N LEU A 23 9.23 -1.44 5.91
CA LEU A 23 8.14 -1.09 5.00
C LEU A 23 6.86 -1.89 5.27
N ASN A 24 6.97 -3.19 5.55
CA ASN A 24 5.80 -4.00 5.93
C ASN A 24 5.16 -3.51 7.23
N ILE A 25 5.95 -3.13 8.23
CA ILE A 25 5.45 -2.56 9.48
C ILE A 25 4.79 -1.21 9.22
N GLN A 26 5.41 -0.34 8.42
CA GLN A 26 4.88 0.97 8.05
C GLN A 26 3.53 0.85 7.32
N ILE A 27 3.41 -0.07 6.36
CA ILE A 27 2.16 -0.36 5.65
C ILE A 27 1.09 -0.87 6.63
N LYS A 28 1.43 -1.83 7.50
CA LYS A 28 0.50 -2.33 8.53
C LYS A 28 0.02 -1.19 9.43
N ASN A 29 0.91 -0.29 9.83
CA ASN A 29 0.56 0.87 10.63
C ASN A 29 -0.33 1.87 9.88
N CYS A 30 -0.24 1.95 8.54
CA CYS A 30 -1.17 2.75 7.74
C CYS A 30 -2.59 2.19 7.83
N PHE A 31 -2.75 0.86 7.75
CA PHE A 31 -4.04 0.20 7.95
C PHE A 31 -4.61 0.43 9.35
N LEU A 32 -3.78 0.29 10.38
CA LEU A 32 -4.16 0.42 11.79
C LEU A 32 -4.26 1.86 12.30
N ASN A 33 -3.93 2.86 11.47
CA ASN A 33 -3.94 4.25 11.90
C ASN A 33 -5.37 4.74 12.19
N LYS A 34 -5.53 5.68 13.12
CA LYS A 34 -6.81 6.32 13.45
C LYS A 34 -7.54 6.96 12.25
N ILE A 35 -6.81 7.42 11.23
CA ILE A 35 -7.42 7.98 10.00
C ILE A 35 -7.40 6.97 8.83
N GLY A 36 -6.85 5.78 9.05
CA GLY A 36 -6.91 4.66 8.12
C GLY A 36 -8.15 3.78 8.37
N PRO A 37 -8.21 2.59 7.76
CA PRO A 37 -9.29 1.61 7.97
C PRO A 37 -9.47 1.15 9.42
N GLY A 38 -8.43 1.26 10.25
CA GLY A 38 -8.41 0.78 11.64
C GLY A 38 -8.07 -0.71 11.79
N GLU A 39 -7.97 -1.45 10.69
CA GLU A 39 -7.70 -2.89 10.67
C GLU A 39 -7.01 -3.32 9.38
N VAL A 40 -6.35 -4.49 9.43
CA VAL A 40 -5.71 -5.11 8.26
C VAL A 40 -6.76 -5.96 7.54
N PRO A 41 -6.93 -5.81 6.21
CA PRO A 41 -7.98 -6.54 5.50
C PRO A 41 -7.69 -8.05 5.47
N LEU A 42 -8.76 -8.84 5.56
CA LEU A 42 -8.75 -10.25 5.18
C LEU A 42 -9.15 -10.36 3.71
N VAL A 43 -8.24 -10.87 2.88
CA VAL A 43 -8.44 -10.92 1.43
C VAL A 43 -9.64 -11.79 1.07
N ASN A 44 -10.55 -11.27 0.25
CA ASN A 44 -11.67 -12.03 -0.28
C ASN A 44 -11.17 -13.10 -1.27
N PRO A 45 -11.35 -14.40 -0.98
CA PRO A 45 -10.86 -15.46 -1.87
C PRO A 45 -11.62 -15.51 -3.20
N LYS A 46 -12.84 -14.97 -3.26
CA LYS A 46 -13.68 -15.00 -4.47
C LYS A 46 -13.24 -14.00 -5.53
N LYS A 47 -12.54 -12.91 -5.14
CA LYS A 47 -12.03 -11.85 -6.03
C LYS A 47 -13.05 -11.43 -7.08
N GLN A 48 -14.11 -10.74 -6.66
CA GLN A 48 -15.20 -10.36 -7.54
C GLN A 48 -14.76 -9.35 -8.60
N ASN A 49 -13.67 -8.59 -8.34
CA ASN A 49 -13.07 -7.61 -9.24
C ASN A 49 -14.08 -6.57 -9.75
N ASN A 50 -15.00 -6.12 -8.88
CA ASN A 50 -15.96 -5.07 -9.22
C ASN A 50 -15.28 -3.69 -9.25
N ILE A 51 -14.20 -3.50 -8.50
CA ILE A 51 -13.44 -2.26 -8.44
C ILE A 51 -12.52 -2.16 -9.67
N ILE A 52 -12.93 -1.35 -10.64
CA ILE A 52 -12.18 -1.14 -11.89
C ILE A 52 -11.16 0.01 -11.81
N GLY A 53 -11.10 0.75 -10.71
CA GLY A 53 -10.18 1.86 -10.54
C GLY A 53 -10.13 2.43 -9.12
N LEU A 54 -9.00 3.06 -8.78
CA LEU A 54 -8.76 3.71 -7.50
C LEU A 54 -8.02 5.04 -7.72
N ILE A 55 -8.48 6.11 -7.06
CA ILE A 55 -7.72 7.35 -6.89
C ILE A 55 -7.04 7.28 -5.53
N SER A 56 -5.72 7.43 -5.50
CA SER A 56 -4.91 7.28 -4.29
C SER A 56 -3.89 8.43 -4.18
N PRO A 57 -3.68 9.00 -2.98
CA PRO A 57 -2.65 10.02 -2.80
C PRO A 57 -1.24 9.44 -2.94
N HIS A 58 -0.28 10.28 -3.32
CA HIS A 58 1.10 9.87 -3.65
C HIS A 58 2.18 10.57 -2.81
N ALA A 59 1.80 11.21 -1.69
CA ALA A 59 2.78 11.75 -0.75
C ALA A 59 3.48 10.61 0.03
N GLY A 60 4.49 10.97 0.82
CA GLY A 60 5.16 9.99 1.68
C GLY A 60 4.17 9.27 2.62
N TYR A 61 4.45 8.01 2.94
CA TYR A 61 3.53 7.15 3.70
C TYR A 61 3.17 7.71 5.08
N MET A 62 4.08 8.47 5.70
CA MET A 62 3.83 9.19 6.94
C MET A 62 2.63 10.16 6.84
N TYR A 63 2.42 10.77 5.67
CA TYR A 63 1.38 11.78 5.46
C TYR A 63 0.12 11.18 4.85
N SER A 64 0.27 10.38 3.79
CA SER A 64 -0.89 9.92 3.01
C SER A 64 -1.11 8.41 3.04
N GLY A 65 -0.22 7.64 3.66
CA GLY A 65 -0.32 6.18 3.75
C GLY A 65 -1.64 5.71 4.38
N PRO A 66 -2.04 6.23 5.56
CA PRO A 66 -3.33 5.92 6.16
C PRO A 66 -4.54 6.21 5.26
N VAL A 67 -4.51 7.31 4.50
CA VAL A 67 -5.59 7.67 3.57
C VAL A 67 -5.63 6.72 2.38
N ALA A 68 -4.47 6.41 1.79
CA ALA A 68 -4.35 5.43 0.71
C ALA A 68 -4.84 4.04 1.13
N ALA A 69 -4.64 3.66 2.40
CA ALA A 69 -5.02 2.35 2.93
C ALA A 69 -6.53 2.08 2.82
N HIS A 70 -7.41 3.08 2.83
CA HIS A 70 -8.86 2.89 2.59
C HIS A 70 -9.15 2.26 1.24
N GLY A 71 -8.49 2.75 0.19
CA GLY A 71 -8.68 2.22 -1.17
C GLY A 71 -8.19 0.78 -1.29
N PHE A 72 -6.97 0.52 -0.83
CA PHE A 72 -6.39 -0.82 -0.86
C PHE A 72 -7.12 -1.82 0.06
N TYR A 73 -7.69 -1.35 1.17
CA TYR A 73 -8.55 -2.16 2.04
C TYR A 73 -9.80 -2.62 1.27
N LYS A 74 -10.47 -1.72 0.56
CA LYS A 74 -11.64 -2.07 -0.26
C LYS A 74 -11.29 -3.02 -1.41
N ILE A 75 -10.14 -2.83 -2.06
CA ILE A 75 -9.65 -3.75 -3.09
C ILE A 75 -9.39 -5.15 -2.51
N ALA A 76 -8.85 -5.25 -1.29
CA ALA A 76 -8.60 -6.55 -0.67
C ALA A 76 -9.90 -7.31 -0.34
N LEU A 77 -11.00 -6.59 -0.06
CA LEU A 77 -12.30 -7.18 0.23
C LEU A 77 -13.13 -7.51 -1.03
N ASP A 78 -12.78 -6.94 -2.17
CA ASP A 78 -13.48 -7.14 -3.45
C ASP A 78 -13.12 -8.49 -4.08
#